data_AF-A0A976CQV9-F1
#
_entry.id   AF-A0A976CQV9-F1
#
_cell.length_a   1.000
_cell.length_b   1.000
_cell.length_c   1.000
_cell.angle_alpha   90.00
_cell.angle_beta   90.00
_cell.angle_gamma   90.00
#
_symmetry.space_group_name_H-M   'P 1'
#
loop_
_entity.id
_entity.type
_entity.pdbx_description
1 polymer ?
#
loop_
_entity_poly.entity_id
_entity_poly.type
_entity_poly.pdbx_seq_one_letter_code
_entity_poly.pdbx_strand_id
1 'polypeptide(L)'
;MAARVNATSQDVQKPNLPSVQAQANASQPIPVALPIKAKIEMKGGGIRDGRVVQIDEKGQKLWIQGETEKRSLPLSQIEKIVFTKGAVVYRTNGVQFIRGEIPPATSTQAKWNGIPISAFELKDAAQGQAVVKLGPPVVSRGQLRGILGVAKDRQFVVDEMQFDVQKKTMTIAATPY
;
A
#
# COMPACT_ATOMS: atom_id res chain seq x y z
N MET A 1 63.98 41.78 12.44
CA MET A 1 62.81 42.03 11.58
C MET A 1 62.80 41.01 10.46
N ALA A 2 61.70 40.27 10.32
CA ALA A 2 61.19 39.60 9.11
C ALA A 2 60.51 38.28 9.52
N ALA A 3 59.18 38.30 9.52
CA ALA A 3 58.32 37.13 9.60
C ALA A 3 58.29 36.41 8.25
N ARG A 4 58.18 35.07 8.26
CA ARG A 4 57.46 34.30 7.23
C ARG A 4 56.81 33.08 7.85
N VAL A 5 55.48 33.16 7.92
CA VAL A 5 54.52 32.07 8.12
C VAL A 5 54.44 31.25 6.83
N ASN A 6 54.57 29.92 6.92
CA ASN A 6 54.18 29.02 5.85
C ASN A 6 52.78 28.44 6.18
N ALA A 7 51.84 28.74 5.28
CA ALA A 7 50.62 27.97 5.04
C ALA A 7 51.01 26.51 4.70
N THR A 8 50.24 25.45 4.97
CA THR A 8 48.96 24.96 4.41
C THR A 8 49.01 23.44 4.75
N SER A 9 47.98 22.69 5.13
CA SER A 9 46.60 22.64 4.67
C SER A 9 45.74 22.03 5.77
N GLN A 10 44.63 22.68 6.11
CA GLN A 10 43.52 22.00 6.79
C GLN A 10 42.78 21.18 5.73
N ASP A 11 42.84 19.87 5.88
CA ASP A 11 42.00 18.91 5.16
C ASP A 11 40.55 19.14 5.61
N VAL A 12 39.82 19.95 4.84
CA VAL A 12 38.39 20.18 5.07
C VAL A 12 37.65 18.93 4.65
N GLN A 13 37.36 18.07 5.63
CA GLN A 13 36.39 16.98 5.51
C GLN A 13 35.06 17.55 5.00
N LYS A 14 34.80 17.36 3.71
CA LYS A 14 33.45 17.49 3.13
C LYS A 14 32.54 16.52 3.89
N PRO A 15 31.47 16.99 4.57
CA PRO A 15 30.46 16.08 5.05
C PRO A 15 29.78 15.43 3.83
N ASN A 16 29.86 14.10 3.74
CA ASN A 16 29.05 13.29 2.84
C ASN A 16 27.58 13.51 3.21
N LEU A 17 26.95 14.50 2.58
CA LEU A 17 25.51 14.57 2.51
C LEU A 17 25.06 13.37 1.65
N PRO A 18 24.32 12.39 2.19
CA PRO A 18 23.75 11.34 1.37
C PRO A 18 22.91 11.99 0.29
N SER A 19 23.25 11.70 -0.96
CA SER A 19 22.66 12.30 -2.14
C SER A 19 21.14 12.20 -2.09
N VAL A 20 20.45 13.33 -2.09
CA VAL A 20 18.97 13.45 -2.16
C VAL A 20 18.39 12.67 -3.37
N GLN A 21 19.23 12.30 -4.34
CA GLN A 21 18.88 11.48 -5.49
C GLN A 21 18.71 9.97 -5.19
N ALA A 22 19.29 9.44 -4.10
CA ALA A 22 19.14 8.03 -3.74
C ALA A 22 17.73 7.69 -3.22
N GLN A 23 16.98 8.68 -2.72
CA GLN A 23 15.59 8.51 -2.28
C GLN A 23 14.57 8.55 -3.43
N ALA A 24 14.94 9.10 -4.60
CA ALA A 24 14.01 9.31 -5.73
C ALA A 24 13.73 8.04 -6.55
N ASN A 25 14.49 6.97 -6.35
CA ASN A 25 14.28 5.63 -6.94
C ASN A 25 13.75 4.61 -5.94
N ALA A 26 13.63 4.97 -4.67
CA ALA A 26 13.19 4.05 -3.63
C ALA A 26 11.66 3.99 -3.61
N SER A 27 11.11 2.79 -3.68
CA SER A 27 9.71 2.54 -3.42
C SER A 27 9.34 3.12 -2.04
N GLN A 28 8.30 3.93 -1.99
CA GLN A 28 7.84 4.60 -0.76
C GLN A 28 6.65 3.84 -0.15
N PRO A 29 6.61 3.64 1.18
CA PRO A 29 5.48 3.03 1.85
C PRO A 29 4.30 3.99 1.86
N ILE A 30 3.17 3.56 1.29
CA ILE A 30 1.90 4.27 1.32
C ILE A 30 0.95 3.53 2.27
N PRO A 31 0.47 4.17 3.36
CA PRO A 31 -0.51 3.55 4.24
C PRO A 31 -1.84 3.40 3.51
N VAL A 32 -2.43 2.22 3.61
CA VAL A 32 -3.75 1.91 3.04
C VAL A 32 -4.62 1.19 4.06
N ALA A 33 -5.93 1.41 3.99
CA ALA A 33 -6.92 0.75 4.83
C ALA A 33 -7.69 -0.29 4.02
N LEU A 34 -7.84 -1.49 4.55
CA LEU A 34 -8.73 -2.52 4.03
C LEU A 34 -10.02 -2.49 4.85
N PRO A 35 -11.17 -2.25 4.21
CA PRO A 35 -12.45 -2.41 4.90
C PRO A 35 -12.62 -3.81 5.48
N ILE A 36 -13.27 -3.90 6.64
CA ILE A 36 -13.41 -5.15 7.42
C ILE A 36 -14.18 -6.22 6.64
N LYS A 37 -15.15 -5.83 5.81
CA LYS A 37 -15.94 -6.74 4.99
C LYS A 37 -15.51 -6.68 3.53
N ALA A 38 -15.06 -7.82 3.01
CA ALA A 38 -14.73 -8.00 1.61
C ALA A 38 -15.54 -9.15 0.99
N LYS A 39 -15.88 -8.99 -0.29
CA LYS A 39 -16.41 -10.03 -1.17
C LYS A 39 -15.28 -10.52 -2.05
N ILE A 40 -15.01 -11.81 -2.00
CA ILE A 40 -14.01 -12.48 -2.81
C ILE A 40 -14.75 -13.23 -3.92
N GLU A 41 -14.59 -12.74 -5.14
CA GLU A 41 -15.13 -13.39 -6.34
C GLU A 41 -14.13 -14.44 -6.82
N MET A 42 -14.63 -15.66 -7.00
CA MET A 42 -13.82 -16.82 -7.40
C MET A 42 -13.88 -17.03 -8.91
N LYS A 43 -12.77 -17.44 -9.51
CA LYS A 43 -12.73 -17.87 -10.91
C LYS A 43 -13.57 -19.12 -11.09
N GLY A 44 -14.48 -19.08 -12.06
CA GLY A 44 -15.48 -20.14 -12.26
C GLY A 44 -16.79 -19.89 -11.51
N GLY A 45 -16.93 -18.73 -10.87
CA GLY A 45 -18.13 -18.33 -10.17
C GLY A 45 -18.12 -18.70 -8.69
N GLY A 46 -19.02 -18.06 -7.94
CA GLY A 46 -19.09 -18.16 -6.48
C GLY A 46 -18.44 -16.96 -5.80
N ILE A 47 -19.08 -16.56 -4.70
CA ILE A 47 -18.66 -15.42 -3.88
C ILE A 47 -18.40 -15.94 -2.47
N ARG A 48 -17.31 -15.49 -1.87
CA ARG A 48 -17.02 -15.70 -0.45
C ARG A 48 -16.98 -14.34 0.25
N ASP A 49 -17.56 -14.26 1.43
CA ASP A 49 -17.48 -13.06 2.26
C ASP A 49 -16.49 -13.28 3.41
N GLY A 50 -15.75 -12.25 3.76
CA GLY A 50 -14.87 -12.28 4.92
C GLY A 50 -13.94 -11.08 5.02
N ARG A 51 -13.18 -11.03 6.12
CA ARG A 51 -12.10 -10.07 6.31
C ARG A 51 -10.80 -10.63 5.79
N VAL A 52 -10.07 -9.88 4.98
CA VAL A 52 -8.70 -10.26 4.58
C VAL A 52 -7.78 -10.14 5.80
N VAL A 53 -7.16 -11.25 6.20
CA VAL A 53 -6.29 -11.29 7.40
C VAL A 53 -4.83 -11.64 7.09
N GLN A 54 -4.54 -12.14 5.89
CA GLN A 54 -3.16 -12.39 5.45
C GLN A 54 -3.13 -12.63 3.94
N ILE A 55 -2.06 -12.17 3.29
CA ILE A 55 -1.73 -12.54 1.90
C ILE A 55 -0.34 -13.18 1.94
N ASP A 56 -0.25 -14.45 1.58
CA ASP A 56 1.00 -15.19 1.49
C ASP A 56 1.44 -15.27 0.03
N GLU A 57 2.49 -14.51 -0.31
CA GLU A 57 3.10 -14.55 -1.63
C GLU A 57 3.76 -15.89 -1.93
N LYS A 58 4.46 -16.50 -0.96
CA LYS A 58 5.25 -17.71 -1.18
C LYS A 58 4.33 -18.91 -1.37
N GLY A 59 3.32 -19.02 -0.51
CA GLY A 59 2.27 -20.03 -0.60
C GLY A 59 1.21 -19.73 -1.64
N GLN A 60 1.21 -18.52 -2.23
CA GLN A 60 0.19 -18.00 -3.14
C GLN A 60 -1.24 -18.19 -2.61
N LYS A 61 -1.44 -17.82 -1.33
CA LYS A 61 -2.71 -18.00 -0.60
C LYS A 61 -3.19 -16.70 0.03
N LEU A 62 -4.47 -16.44 -0.07
CA LEU A 62 -5.20 -15.45 0.72
C LEU A 62 -5.79 -16.14 1.94
N TRP A 63 -5.63 -15.57 3.13
CA TRP A 63 -6.38 -15.98 4.29
C TRP A 63 -7.47 -14.97 4.58
N ILE A 64 -8.69 -15.49 4.76
CA ILE A 64 -9.86 -14.71 5.13
C ILE A 64 -10.38 -15.19 6.48
N GLN A 65 -10.86 -14.25 7.30
CA GLN A 65 -11.62 -14.53 8.50
C GLN A 65 -13.10 -14.40 8.16
N GLY A 66 -13.82 -15.52 8.15
CA GLY A 66 -15.27 -15.53 8.15
C GLY A 66 -15.83 -15.28 9.56
N GLU A 67 -17.14 -15.44 9.73
CA GLU A 67 -17.79 -15.23 11.04
C GLU A 67 -17.29 -16.21 12.10
N THR A 68 -17.10 -17.48 11.74
CA THR A 68 -16.76 -18.55 12.68
C THR A 68 -15.33 -19.06 12.55
N GLU A 69 -14.72 -18.98 11.36
CA GLU A 69 -13.42 -19.59 11.13
C GLU A 69 -12.55 -18.84 10.12
N LYS A 70 -11.23 -19.05 10.23
CA LYS A 70 -10.22 -18.58 9.29
C LYS A 70 -10.06 -19.62 8.18
N ARG A 71 -10.21 -19.19 6.92
CA ARG A 71 -10.10 -20.05 5.73
C ARG A 71 -8.95 -19.58 4.85
N SER A 72 -8.32 -20.53 4.15
CA SER A 72 -7.30 -20.25 3.15
C SER A 72 -7.85 -20.47 1.74
N LEU A 73 -7.60 -19.51 0.86
CA LEU A 73 -8.02 -19.53 -0.54
C LEU A 73 -6.79 -19.37 -1.44
N PRO A 74 -6.59 -20.24 -2.45
CA PRO A 74 -5.51 -20.06 -3.42
C PRO A 74 -5.72 -18.78 -4.25
N LEU A 75 -4.68 -17.95 -4.39
CA LEU A 75 -4.74 -16.74 -5.23
C LEU A 75 -5.05 -17.07 -6.70
N SER A 76 -4.70 -18.27 -7.16
CA SER A 76 -4.99 -18.72 -8.53
C SER A 76 -6.48 -18.87 -8.81
N GLN A 77 -7.28 -19.14 -7.77
CA GLN A 77 -8.73 -19.31 -7.85
C GLN A 77 -9.50 -18.01 -7.56
N ILE A 78 -8.82 -16.94 -7.15
CA ILE A 78 -9.46 -15.65 -6.88
C ILE A 78 -9.46 -14.82 -8.16
N GLU A 79 -10.62 -14.34 -8.56
CA GLU A 79 -10.76 -13.40 -9.67
C GLU A 79 -10.48 -11.98 -9.19
N LYS A 80 -11.20 -11.53 -8.16
CA LYS A 80 -10.99 -10.24 -7.52
C LYS A 80 -11.53 -10.22 -6.09
N ILE A 81 -11.01 -9.31 -5.29
CA ILE A 81 -11.55 -8.94 -3.98
C ILE A 81 -12.19 -7.57 -4.13
N VAL A 82 -13.46 -7.46 -3.76
CA VAL A 82 -14.23 -6.22 -3.76
C VAL A 82 -14.59 -5.87 -2.34
N PHE A 83 -14.18 -4.70 -1.88
CA PHE A 83 -14.53 -4.21 -0.55
C PHE A 83 -15.88 -3.46 -0.61
N THR A 84 -16.80 -3.85 0.27
CA THR A 84 -18.19 -3.40 0.19
C THR A 84 -18.32 -1.92 0.59
N LYS A 85 -19.23 -1.17 -0.06
CA LYS A 85 -19.64 0.15 0.44
C LYS A 85 -20.42 -0.02 1.74
N GLY A 86 -20.29 0.88 2.69
CA GLY A 86 -20.89 0.71 4.03
C GLY A 86 -20.12 -0.23 4.96
N ALA A 87 -18.94 -0.71 4.56
CA ALA A 87 -18.06 -1.47 5.44
C ALA A 87 -17.30 -0.54 6.40
N VAL A 88 -17.04 -1.02 7.62
CA VAL A 88 -16.22 -0.34 8.62
C VAL A 88 -14.77 -0.28 8.13
N VAL A 89 -14.15 0.88 8.29
CA VAL A 89 -12.76 1.16 8.00
C VAL A 89 -12.14 1.83 9.21
N TYR A 90 -10.94 1.42 9.59
CA TYR A 90 -10.17 2.08 10.64
C TYR A 90 -9.14 3.02 10.03
N ARG A 91 -9.10 4.27 10.49
CA ARG A 91 -8.02 5.19 10.17
C ARG A 91 -6.73 4.77 10.87
N THR A 92 -5.59 5.23 10.38
CA THR A 92 -4.27 4.97 10.99
C THR A 92 -4.19 5.41 12.46
N ASN A 93 -5.03 6.37 12.89
CA ASN A 93 -5.16 6.81 14.28
C ASN A 93 -6.16 5.98 15.12
N GLY A 94 -6.70 4.88 14.58
CA GLY A 94 -7.66 3.99 15.24
C GLY A 94 -9.13 4.46 15.17
N VAL A 95 -9.40 5.64 14.59
CA VAL A 95 -10.78 6.14 14.45
C VAL A 95 -11.51 5.34 13.37
N GLN A 96 -12.65 4.75 13.73
CA GLN A 96 -13.51 4.05 12.78
C GLN A 96 -14.40 5.02 11.99
N PHE A 97 -14.63 4.71 10.72
CA PHE A 97 -15.67 5.35 9.92
C PHE A 97 -16.26 4.34 8.93
N ILE A 98 -17.46 4.63 8.43
CA ILE A 98 -18.12 3.79 7.45
C ILE A 98 -17.83 4.31 6.05
N ARG A 99 -17.36 3.43 5.17
CA ARG A 99 -17.04 3.79 3.78
C ARG A 99 -18.30 4.26 3.05
N GLY A 100 -18.34 5.54 2.66
CA GLY A 100 -19.46 6.18 1.98
C GLY A 100 -20.27 7.17 2.84
N GLU A 101 -20.05 7.22 4.16
CA GLU A 101 -20.65 8.26 5.01
C GLU A 101 -19.93 9.60 4.89
N ILE A 102 -18.61 9.55 4.72
CA ILE A 102 -17.79 10.74 4.45
C ILE A 102 -17.58 10.81 2.94
N PRO A 103 -17.84 11.96 2.30
CA PRO A 103 -17.53 12.14 0.89
C PRO A 103 -16.06 11.81 0.64
N PRO A 104 -15.74 10.98 -0.38
CA PRO A 104 -14.35 10.77 -0.75
C PRO A 104 -13.72 12.12 -1.10
N ALA A 105 -12.39 12.21 -1.00
CA ALA A 105 -11.71 13.35 -1.59
C ALA A 105 -12.15 13.49 -3.05
N THR A 106 -12.26 14.72 -3.55
CA THR A 106 -12.60 15.02 -4.96
C THR A 106 -11.65 14.36 -5.97
N SER A 107 -10.59 13.70 -5.51
CA SER A 107 -9.68 12.90 -6.31
C SER A 107 -10.31 11.57 -6.74
N THR A 108 -10.30 11.36 -8.05
CA THR A 108 -10.51 10.10 -8.75
C THR A 108 -9.83 8.92 -8.04
N GLN A 109 -10.53 7.78 -7.97
CA GLN A 109 -10.00 6.49 -7.54
C GLN A 109 -8.60 6.25 -8.14
N ALA A 110 -7.63 5.95 -7.29
CA ALA A 110 -6.29 5.58 -7.71
C ALA A 110 -6.28 4.10 -8.09
N LYS A 111 -5.73 3.77 -9.26
CA LYS A 111 -5.50 2.38 -9.68
C LYS A 111 -4.01 2.16 -9.89
N TRP A 112 -3.43 1.25 -9.12
CA TRP A 112 -2.02 0.88 -9.18
C TRP A 112 -1.91 -0.55 -9.71
N ASN A 113 -1.31 -0.72 -10.88
CA ASN A 113 -1.19 -2.01 -11.55
C ASN A 113 0.24 -2.56 -11.41
N GLY A 114 0.38 -3.89 -11.36
CA GLY A 114 1.69 -4.54 -11.39
C GLY A 114 2.48 -4.36 -10.09
N ILE A 115 1.80 -4.13 -8.97
CA ILE A 115 2.44 -4.08 -7.64
C ILE A 115 2.96 -5.48 -7.31
N PRO A 116 4.25 -5.69 -7.01
CA PRO A 116 4.72 -6.99 -6.54
C PRO A 116 3.94 -7.42 -5.28
N ILE A 117 3.53 -8.68 -5.17
CA ILE A 117 2.75 -9.10 -3.99
C ILE A 117 3.55 -8.87 -2.69
N SER A 118 4.88 -9.05 -2.73
CA SER A 118 5.83 -8.71 -1.65
C SER A 118 5.83 -7.24 -1.22
N ALA A 119 5.35 -6.33 -2.07
CA ALA A 119 5.31 -4.90 -1.78
C ALA A 119 4.08 -4.51 -0.94
N PHE A 120 3.12 -5.41 -0.78
CA PHE A 120 1.97 -5.23 0.09
C PHE A 120 2.19 -5.94 1.44
N GLU A 121 1.95 -5.22 2.52
CA GLU A 121 2.12 -5.73 3.88
C GLU A 121 0.91 -5.37 4.74
N LEU A 122 0.24 -6.38 5.28
CA LEU A 122 -0.83 -6.18 6.25
C LEU A 122 -0.22 -6.02 7.64
N LYS A 123 -0.33 -4.82 8.22
CA LYS A 123 0.24 -4.45 9.53
C LYS A 123 -0.67 -4.86 10.68
N ASP A 124 -1.96 -4.56 10.55
CA ASP A 124 -2.98 -4.97 11.52
C ASP A 124 -4.15 -5.59 10.78
N ALA A 125 -4.28 -6.90 10.89
CA ALA A 125 -5.36 -7.66 10.27
C ALA A 125 -6.72 -7.45 10.95
N ALA A 126 -6.76 -7.08 12.24
CA ALA A 126 -7.99 -6.84 12.96
C ALA A 126 -8.65 -5.53 12.52
N GLN A 127 -7.82 -4.49 12.32
CA GLN A 127 -8.24 -3.17 11.88
C GLN A 127 -8.14 -2.95 10.35
N GLY A 128 -7.56 -3.90 9.62
CA GLY A 128 -7.34 -3.76 8.18
C GLY A 128 -6.26 -2.75 7.81
N GLN A 129 -5.31 -2.43 8.70
CA GLN A 129 -4.21 -1.52 8.36
C GLN A 129 -3.17 -2.24 7.52
N ALA A 130 -2.83 -1.67 6.37
CA ALA A 130 -1.79 -2.18 5.50
C ALA A 130 -0.89 -1.06 4.98
N VAL A 131 0.22 -1.48 4.39
CA VAL A 131 1.17 -0.62 3.69
C VAL A 131 1.41 -1.21 2.33
N VAL A 132 1.36 -0.37 1.30
CA VAL A 132 1.80 -0.74 -0.05
C VAL A 132 3.01 0.09 -0.43
N LYS A 133 4.10 -0.57 -0.82
CA LYS A 133 5.30 0.10 -1.30
C LYS A 133 5.10 0.43 -2.78
N LEU A 134 5.07 1.72 -3.11
CA LEU A 134 4.88 2.22 -4.48
C LEU A 134 6.11 2.98 -4.97
N GLY A 135 6.48 2.77 -6.22
CA GLY A 135 7.56 3.46 -6.92
C GLY A 135 7.63 3.01 -8.38
N PRO A 136 8.59 3.52 -9.17
CA PRO A 136 8.79 3.02 -10.52
C PRO A 136 9.10 1.51 -10.50
N PRO A 137 8.55 0.71 -11.44
CA PRO A 137 7.73 1.10 -12.61
C PRO A 137 6.22 1.18 -12.34
N VAL A 138 5.74 0.81 -11.14
CA VAL A 138 4.30 0.78 -10.78
C VAL A 138 3.66 2.17 -10.89
N VAL A 139 4.37 3.18 -10.41
CA VAL A 139 3.98 4.60 -10.51
C VAL A 139 5.19 5.43 -10.92
N SER A 140 4.97 6.44 -11.78
CA SER A 140 6.01 7.42 -12.09
C SER A 140 6.37 8.25 -10.85
N ARG A 141 7.56 8.85 -10.83
CA ARG A 141 7.98 9.73 -9.71
C ARG A 141 7.03 10.91 -9.49
N GLY A 142 6.47 11.47 -10.57
CA GLY A 142 5.49 12.55 -10.50
C GLY A 142 4.19 12.10 -9.83
N GLN A 143 3.66 10.94 -10.25
CA GLN A 143 2.49 10.34 -9.62
C GLN A 143 2.73 10.00 -8.15
N LEU A 144 3.92 9.46 -7.82
CA LEU A 144 4.28 9.13 -6.44
C LEU A 144 4.26 10.38 -5.54
N ARG A 145 4.78 11.53 -6.01
CA ARG A 145 4.67 12.80 -5.26
C ARG A 145 3.22 13.22 -5.04
N GLY A 146 2.36 13.07 -6.05
CA GLY A 146 0.93 13.34 -5.92
C GLY A 146 0.26 12.43 -4.89
N ILE A 147 0.53 11.13 -4.95
CA ILE A 147 0.03 10.13 -3.99
C ILE A 147 0.49 10.47 -2.57
N LEU A 148 1.79 10.77 -2.39
CA LEU A 148 2.34 11.19 -1.09
C LEU A 148 1.73 12.50 -0.60
N GLY A 149 1.42 13.43 -1.50
CA GLY A 149 0.70 14.66 -1.17
C GLY A 149 -0.69 14.36 -0.58
N VAL A 150 -1.44 13.48 -1.22
CA VAL A 150 -2.77 13.04 -0.72
C VAL A 150 -2.64 12.27 0.60
N ALA A 151 -1.63 11.38 0.71
CA ALA A 151 -1.42 10.53 1.87
C ALA A 151 -1.04 11.29 3.16
N LYS A 152 -0.70 12.58 3.08
CA LYS A 152 -0.43 13.42 4.26
C LYS A 152 -1.68 13.72 5.07
N ASP A 153 -2.77 14.03 4.37
CA ASP A 153 -4.00 14.52 4.99
C ASP A 153 -5.12 13.47 4.94
N ARG A 154 -4.98 12.45 4.10
CA ARG A 154 -6.01 11.45 3.81
C ARG A 154 -5.45 10.05 3.76
N GLN A 155 -6.29 9.07 4.07
CA GLN A 155 -5.92 7.66 3.98
C GLN A 155 -6.56 7.02 2.75
N PHE A 156 -5.76 6.29 1.97
CA PHE A 156 -6.26 5.48 0.87
C PHE A 156 -7.00 4.26 1.42
N VAL A 157 -8.27 4.13 1.06
CA VAL A 157 -9.08 2.96 1.40
C VAL A 157 -9.19 2.08 0.16
N VAL A 158 -8.84 0.81 0.30
CA VAL A 158 -8.88 -0.13 -0.81
C VAL A 158 -10.32 -0.45 -1.19
N ASP A 159 -10.63 -0.28 -2.47
CA ASP A 159 -11.90 -0.60 -3.07
C ASP A 159 -11.88 -2.01 -3.68
N GLU A 160 -10.80 -2.33 -4.40
CA GLU A 160 -10.63 -3.61 -5.08
C GLU A 160 -9.18 -4.08 -5.09
N MET A 161 -9.00 -5.41 -5.08
CA MET A 161 -7.71 -6.06 -5.33
C MET A 161 -7.86 -7.17 -6.36
N GLN A 162 -6.87 -7.32 -7.24
CA GLN A 162 -6.79 -8.40 -8.23
C GLN A 162 -5.38 -8.97 -8.23
N PHE A 163 -5.24 -10.29 -8.40
CA PHE A 163 -3.95 -10.96 -8.35
C PHE A 163 -3.59 -11.56 -9.71
N ASP A 164 -2.37 -11.27 -10.16
CA ASP A 164 -1.72 -11.97 -11.27
C ASP A 164 -0.65 -12.91 -10.67
N VAL A 165 -1.06 -14.16 -10.51
CA VAL A 165 -0.25 -15.21 -9.87
C VAL A 165 0.96 -15.60 -10.73
N GLN A 166 0.85 -15.51 -12.05
CA GLN A 166 1.95 -15.84 -12.98
C GLN A 166 3.06 -14.79 -12.87
N LYS A 167 2.69 -13.51 -12.80
CA LYS A 167 3.65 -12.40 -12.65
C LYS A 167 4.00 -12.10 -11.19
N LYS A 168 3.36 -12.77 -10.22
CA LYS A 168 3.47 -12.46 -8.77
C LYS A 168 3.21 -10.99 -8.46
N THR A 169 2.22 -10.42 -9.16
CA THR A 169 1.82 -9.03 -8.97
C THR A 169 0.35 -8.94 -8.57
N MET A 170 -0.06 -7.77 -8.09
CA MET A 170 -1.43 -7.42 -7.81
C MET A 170 -1.77 -6.04 -8.40
N THR A 171 -3.05 -5.82 -8.58
CA THR A 171 -3.63 -4.52 -8.89
C THR A 171 -4.46 -4.08 -7.70
N ILE A 172 -4.26 -2.86 -7.23
CA ILE A 172 -5.03 -2.26 -6.14
C ILE A 172 -5.76 -1.03 -6.70
N ALA A 173 -7.08 -0.98 -6.52
CA ALA A 173 -7.86 0.23 -6.67
C ALA A 173 -8.19 0.78 -5.28
N ALA A 174 -7.91 2.06 -5.04
CA ALA A 174 -8.11 2.70 -3.76
C ALA A 174 -8.60 4.14 -3.90
N THR A 175 -9.47 4.54 -2.99
CA THR A 175 -10.03 5.89 -2.91
C THR A 175 -9.58 6.57 -1.62
N PRO A 176 -9.06 7.80 -1.66
CA PRO A 176 -8.67 8.53 -0.46
C PRO A 176 -9.88 9.14 0.27
N TYR A 177 -9.92 8.96 1.59
CA TYR A 177 -10.92 9.54 2.50
C TYR A 177 -10.27 10.53 3.46
#